data_AF-A0A355TRP8-F1
#
_entry.id   AF-A0A355TRP8-F1
#
_cell.length_a   1.000
_cell.length_b   1.000
_cell.length_c   1.000
_cell.angle_alpha   90.00
_cell.angle_beta   90.00
_cell.angle_gamma   90.00
#
_symmetry.space_group_name_H-M   'P 1'
#
loop_
_entity.id
_entity.type
_entity.pdbx_description
1 polymer ?
#
loop_
_entity_poly.entity_id
_entity_poly.type
_entity_poly.pdbx_seq_one_letter_code
_entity_poly.pdbx_strand_id
1 'polypeptide(L)'
;MLKKISLLLAFLAITCLLSACSGGSQDTTAVSAEYETFMKLCHSGNSEVWQHLTKESRRQIVDNFVQFEIQQKHSKENPQVLASQAEQKLSSGSDQSAQEGLKNFCKEITNFYYDLQIGKHGTAVKVDGDFAEVVNEDKMKYLEMHKEDGVWKVAAIESRTTRFSKRHFGSKKK
;
A
#
# COMPACT_ATOMS: atom_id res chain seq x y z
N MET A 1 39.54 -19.50 35.59
CA MET A 1 38.96 -18.26 35.05
C MET A 1 37.85 -18.57 34.03
N LEU A 2 36.69 -19.10 34.45
CA LEU A 2 35.65 -19.59 33.51
C LEU A 2 34.21 -19.15 33.85
N LYS A 3 34.02 -18.18 34.75
CA LYS A 3 32.68 -17.73 35.18
C LYS A 3 32.18 -16.42 34.54
N LYS A 4 33.01 -15.70 33.78
CA LYS A 4 32.65 -14.36 33.23
C LYS A 4 32.06 -14.38 31.82
N ILE A 5 32.29 -15.44 31.03
CA ILE A 5 31.81 -15.54 29.64
C ILE A 5 30.30 -15.86 29.59
N SER A 6 29.76 -16.52 30.62
CA SER A 6 28.35 -16.94 30.65
C SER A 6 27.36 -15.78 30.82
N LEU A 7 27.78 -14.64 31.38
CA LEU A 7 26.86 -13.53 31.65
C LEU A 7 26.62 -12.65 30.42
N LEU A 8 27.64 -12.45 29.58
CA LEU A 8 27.55 -11.64 28.36
C LEU A 8 26.69 -12.29 27.27
N LEU A 9 26.79 -13.62 27.11
CA LEU A 9 25.95 -14.39 26.18
C LEU A 9 24.48 -14.41 26.62
N ALA A 10 24.21 -14.43 27.93
CA ALA A 10 22.84 -14.36 28.46
C ALA A 10 22.22 -12.97 28.21
N PHE A 11 22.98 -11.88 28.38
CA PHE A 11 22.48 -10.53 28.09
C PHE A 11 22.21 -10.30 26.59
N LEU A 12 23.06 -10.82 25.70
CA LEU A 12 22.85 -10.69 24.24
C LEU A 12 21.60 -11.45 23.77
N ALA A 13 21.32 -12.62 24.36
CA ALA A 13 20.13 -13.40 24.04
C ALA A 13 18.85 -12.73 24.53
N ILE A 14 18.88 -12.06 25.70
CA ILE A 14 17.72 -11.38 26.27
C ILE A 14 17.35 -10.11 25.47
N THR A 15 18.33 -9.38 24.90
CA THR A 15 18.04 -8.24 24.01
C THR A 15 17.44 -8.66 22.66
N CYS A 16 17.82 -9.83 22.13
CA CYS A 16 17.24 -10.37 20.90
C CYS A 16 15.80 -10.88 21.12
N LEU A 17 15.49 -11.45 22.28
CA LEU A 17 14.16 -11.98 22.60
C LEU A 17 13.12 -10.89 22.89
N LEU A 18 13.53 -9.72 23.42
CA LEU A 18 12.60 -8.60 23.67
C LEU A 18 12.21 -7.84 22.39
N SER A 19 13.01 -7.90 21.33
CA SER A 19 12.70 -7.24 20.05
C SER A 19 11.70 -8.03 19.19
N ALA A 20 11.49 -9.32 19.48
CA ALA A 20 10.61 -10.19 18.70
C ALA A 20 9.14 -10.17 19.15
N CYS A 21 8.83 -9.65 20.34
CA CYS A 21 7.48 -9.75 20.92
C CYS A 21 6.71 -8.42 21.00
N SER A 22 7.35 -7.27 20.73
CA SER A 22 6.69 -5.95 20.73
C SER A 22 6.35 -5.41 19.33
N GLY A 23 6.89 -6.02 18.26
CA GLY A 23 6.73 -5.52 16.89
C GLY A 23 5.29 -5.63 16.37
N GLY A 24 4.58 -6.72 16.69
CA GLY A 24 3.25 -6.99 16.13
C GLY A 24 2.20 -5.92 16.44
N SER A 25 2.13 -5.41 17.67
CA SER A 25 1.15 -4.37 18.05
C SER A 25 1.52 -2.99 17.52
N GLN A 26 2.82 -2.66 17.50
CA GLN A 26 3.30 -1.38 16.99
C GLN A 26 3.14 -1.29 15.47
N ASP A 27 3.50 -2.35 14.74
CA ASP A 27 3.31 -2.40 13.29
C ASP A 27 1.83 -2.43 12.90
N THR A 28 0.99 -3.16 13.65
CA THR A 28 -0.47 -3.12 13.43
C THR A 28 -1.03 -1.71 13.54
N THR A 29 -0.56 -0.95 14.54
CA THR A 29 -0.96 0.46 14.73
C THR A 29 -0.45 1.34 13.59
N ALA A 30 0.81 1.16 13.18
CA ALA A 30 1.42 1.93 12.09
C ALA A 30 0.73 1.66 10.74
N VAL A 31 0.41 0.40 10.44
CA VAL A 31 -0.34 -0.01 9.25
C VAL A 31 -1.72 0.64 9.23
N SER A 32 -2.43 0.63 10.37
CA SER A 32 -3.75 1.24 10.49
C SER A 32 -3.69 2.75 10.26
N ALA A 33 -2.73 3.44 10.88
CA ALA A 33 -2.55 4.89 10.73
C ALA A 33 -2.15 5.29 9.31
N GLU A 34 -1.30 4.50 8.65
CA GLU A 34 -0.90 4.74 7.27
C GLU A 34 -2.11 4.58 6.33
N TYR A 35 -2.93 3.54 6.51
CA TYR A 35 -4.16 3.37 5.74
C TYR A 35 -5.13 4.56 5.93
N GLU A 36 -5.36 4.99 7.17
CA GLU A 36 -6.23 6.13 7.46
C GLU A 36 -5.72 7.42 6.81
N THR A 37 -4.41 7.65 6.87
CA THR A 37 -3.74 8.80 6.22
C THR A 37 -3.91 8.74 4.71
N PHE A 38 -3.62 7.59 4.09
CA PHE A 38 -3.81 7.37 2.66
C PHE A 38 -5.25 7.63 2.23
N MET A 39 -6.24 7.07 2.94
CA MET A 39 -7.65 7.29 2.62
C MET A 39 -8.05 8.75 2.77
N LYS A 40 -7.57 9.45 3.81
CA LYS A 40 -7.81 10.89 3.97
C LYS A 40 -7.26 11.69 2.78
N LEU A 41 -6.05 11.39 2.33
CA LEU A 41 -5.46 12.02 1.16
C LEU A 41 -6.30 11.74 -0.10
N CYS A 42 -6.73 10.49 -0.31
CA CYS A 42 -7.62 10.13 -1.41
C CYS A 42 -8.92 10.94 -1.41
N HIS A 43 -9.59 11.05 -0.26
CA HIS A 43 -10.85 11.81 -0.14
C HIS A 43 -10.65 13.30 -0.45
N SER A 44 -9.52 13.88 -0.02
CA SER A 44 -9.19 15.29 -0.29
C SER A 44 -8.71 15.54 -1.72
N GLY A 45 -8.34 14.49 -2.47
CA GLY A 45 -7.69 14.62 -3.78
C GLY A 45 -6.28 15.23 -3.70
N ASN A 46 -5.60 15.09 -2.57
CA ASN A 46 -4.25 15.64 -2.36
C ASN A 46 -3.20 14.76 -3.08
N SER A 47 -2.33 15.40 -3.86
CA SER A 47 -1.25 14.74 -4.63
C SER A 47 -0.20 14.04 -3.77
N GLU A 48 -0.09 14.40 -2.48
CA GLU A 48 0.80 13.69 -1.53
C GLU A 48 0.49 12.20 -1.42
N VAL A 49 -0.73 11.77 -1.80
CA VAL A 49 -1.10 10.35 -1.94
C VAL A 49 -0.06 9.54 -2.74
N TRP A 50 0.65 10.17 -3.68
CA TRP A 50 1.72 9.55 -4.46
C TRP A 50 2.78 8.89 -3.57
N GLN A 51 3.16 9.56 -2.47
CA GLN A 51 4.21 9.09 -1.58
C GLN A 51 3.75 7.97 -0.65
N HIS A 52 2.45 7.70 -0.55
CA HIS A 52 1.89 6.64 0.28
C HIS A 52 1.70 5.33 -0.48
N LEU A 53 2.02 5.30 -1.77
CA LEU A 53 1.93 4.11 -2.61
C LEU A 53 3.26 3.35 -2.61
N THR A 54 3.19 2.03 -2.74
CA THR A 54 4.36 1.18 -3.01
C THR A 54 5.02 1.59 -4.33
N LYS A 55 6.32 1.30 -4.47
CA LYS A 55 7.04 1.49 -5.75
C LYS A 55 6.33 0.78 -6.90
N GLU A 56 5.81 -0.43 -6.66
CA GLU A 56 5.12 -1.21 -7.68
C GLU A 56 3.75 -0.61 -8.07
N SER A 57 2.95 -0.16 -7.11
CA SER A 57 1.69 0.52 -7.42
C SER A 57 1.92 1.84 -8.17
N ARG A 58 2.98 2.60 -7.83
CA ARG A 58 3.39 3.79 -8.61
C ARG A 58 3.78 3.46 -10.03
N ARG A 59 4.61 2.42 -10.22
CA ARG A 59 5.02 1.94 -11.55
C ARG A 59 3.81 1.61 -12.43
N GLN A 60 2.82 0.90 -11.89
CA GLN A 60 1.61 0.55 -12.64
C GLN A 60 0.75 1.78 -13.01
N ILE A 61 0.69 2.79 -12.14
CA ILE A 61 0.01 4.06 -12.45
C ILE A 61 0.76 4.81 -13.57
N VAL A 62 2.09 4.87 -13.51
CA VAL A 62 2.92 5.45 -14.57
C VAL A 62 2.69 4.73 -15.89
N ASP A 63 2.71 3.41 -15.91
CA ASP A 63 2.48 2.61 -17.12
C ASP A 63 1.11 2.95 -17.74
N ASN A 64 0.05 3.03 -16.93
CA ASN A 64 -1.29 3.41 -17.41
C ASN A 64 -1.31 4.84 -17.99
N PHE A 65 -0.60 5.77 -17.36
CA PHE A 65 -0.49 7.15 -17.85
C PHE A 65 0.25 7.21 -19.19
N VAL A 66 1.36 6.47 -19.33
CA VAL A 66 2.12 6.38 -20.59
C VAL A 66 1.27 5.78 -21.70
N GLN A 67 0.51 4.71 -21.42
CA GLN A 67 -0.40 4.11 -22.40
C GLN A 67 -1.45 5.11 -22.88
N PHE A 68 -2.03 5.90 -21.96
CA PHE A 68 -2.98 6.95 -22.31
C PHE A 68 -2.34 8.02 -23.21
N GLU A 69 -1.14 8.51 -22.88
CA GLU A 69 -0.42 9.52 -23.65
C GLU A 69 -0.07 9.02 -25.08
N ILE A 70 0.37 7.76 -25.21
CA ILE A 70 0.65 7.13 -26.50
C ILE A 70 -0.63 7.04 -27.34
N GLN A 71 -1.74 6.58 -26.74
CA GLN A 71 -3.00 6.36 -27.44
C GLN A 71 -3.71 7.66 -27.84
N GLN A 72 -3.73 8.66 -26.96
CA GLN A 72 -4.50 9.88 -27.15
C GLN A 72 -3.73 10.98 -27.88
N LYS A 73 -2.41 11.07 -27.68
CA LYS A 73 -1.59 12.15 -28.28
C LYS A 73 -0.75 11.69 -29.46
N HIS A 74 -0.88 10.44 -29.88
CA HIS A 74 -0.05 9.83 -30.94
C HIS A 74 1.45 10.08 -30.70
N SER A 75 1.88 10.07 -29.44
CA SER A 75 3.26 10.41 -29.09
C SER A 75 4.23 9.46 -29.78
N LYS A 76 5.24 10.02 -30.45
CA LYS A 76 6.35 9.28 -31.07
C LYS A 76 7.55 9.15 -30.14
N GLU A 77 7.44 9.69 -28.91
CA GLU A 77 8.50 9.59 -27.92
C GLU A 77 8.69 8.15 -27.45
N ASN A 78 9.92 7.85 -27.02
CA ASN A 78 10.27 6.56 -26.46
C ASN A 78 9.49 6.32 -25.15
N PRO A 79 8.89 5.13 -24.92
CA PRO A 79 8.10 4.84 -23.72
C PRO A 79 8.83 5.04 -22.39
N GLN A 80 10.14 4.78 -22.33
CA GLN A 80 10.94 4.99 -21.11
C GLN A 80 11.09 6.48 -20.77
N VAL A 81 11.17 7.34 -21.78
CA VAL A 81 11.19 8.81 -21.60
C VAL A 81 9.84 9.29 -21.09
N LEU A 82 8.75 8.81 -21.68
CA LEU A 82 7.39 9.12 -21.24
C LEU A 82 7.13 8.66 -19.81
N ALA A 83 7.63 7.47 -19.42
CA ALA A 83 7.49 6.95 -18.07
C ALA A 83 8.21 7.84 -17.05
N SER A 84 9.43 8.28 -17.36
CA SER A 84 10.21 9.17 -16.50
C SER A 84 9.53 10.54 -16.33
N GLN A 85 8.99 11.10 -17.42
CA GLN A 85 8.23 12.35 -17.36
C GLN A 85 6.93 12.19 -16.57
N ALA A 86 6.21 11.07 -16.74
CA ALA A 86 4.99 10.78 -16.02
C ALA A 86 5.25 10.65 -14.51
N GLU A 87 6.27 9.89 -14.10
CA GLU A 87 6.71 9.79 -12.71
C GLU A 87 7.01 11.18 -12.12
N GLN A 88 7.74 12.03 -12.85
CA GLN A 88 8.05 13.38 -12.40
C GLN A 88 6.79 14.24 -12.23
N LYS A 89 5.86 14.19 -13.19
CA LYS A 89 4.60 14.95 -13.14
C LYS A 89 3.69 14.49 -12.00
N LEU A 90 3.58 13.17 -11.79
CA LEU A 90 2.79 12.57 -10.72
C LEU A 90 3.39 12.86 -9.34
N SER A 91 4.71 12.84 -9.22
CA SER A 91 5.42 13.09 -7.96
C SER A 91 5.49 14.57 -7.58
N SER A 92 5.62 15.49 -8.53
CA SER A 92 5.70 16.93 -8.24
C SER A 92 4.36 17.53 -7.85
N GLY A 93 3.25 16.90 -8.28
CA GLY A 93 1.91 17.44 -8.10
C GLY A 93 1.71 18.79 -8.76
N SER A 94 2.53 19.21 -9.73
CA SER A 94 2.44 20.52 -10.39
C SER A 94 1.81 20.48 -11.77
N ASP A 95 1.66 19.29 -12.36
CA ASP A 95 1.05 19.08 -13.67
C ASP A 95 -0.45 18.77 -13.52
N GLN A 96 -1.29 19.55 -14.19
CA GLN A 96 -2.75 19.46 -14.02
C GLN A 96 -3.31 18.11 -14.48
N SER A 97 -2.83 17.56 -15.60
CA SER A 97 -3.31 16.27 -16.11
C SER A 97 -2.91 15.11 -15.19
N ALA A 98 -1.70 15.17 -14.63
CA ALA A 98 -1.26 14.20 -13.62
C ALA A 98 -2.06 14.32 -12.31
N GLN A 99 -2.37 15.54 -11.86
CA GLN A 99 -3.25 15.76 -10.71
C GLN A 99 -4.66 15.20 -10.93
N GLU A 100 -5.26 15.45 -12.10
CA GLU A 100 -6.57 14.90 -12.47
C GLU A 100 -6.54 13.37 -12.53
N GLY A 101 -5.47 12.80 -13.08
CA GLY A 101 -5.23 11.35 -13.07
C GLY A 101 -5.20 10.77 -11.66
N LEU A 102 -4.40 11.36 -10.76
CA LEU A 102 -4.33 10.94 -9.36
C LEU A 102 -5.65 11.12 -8.62
N LYS A 103 -6.39 12.19 -8.88
CA LYS A 103 -7.70 12.42 -8.29
C LYS A 103 -8.72 11.37 -8.73
N ASN A 104 -8.71 11.00 -10.02
CA ASN A 104 -9.58 9.93 -10.53
C ASN A 104 -9.21 8.58 -9.91
N PHE A 105 -7.92 8.26 -9.84
CA PHE A 105 -7.43 7.08 -9.12
C PHE A 105 -7.89 7.05 -7.65
N CYS A 106 -7.75 8.17 -6.94
CA CYS A 106 -8.18 8.29 -5.54
C CYS A 106 -9.69 8.08 -5.39
N LYS A 107 -10.50 8.59 -6.31
CA LYS A 107 -11.95 8.37 -6.32
C LYS A 107 -12.28 6.89 -6.48
N GLU A 108 -11.60 6.18 -7.38
CA GLU A 108 -11.78 4.74 -7.53
C GLU A 108 -11.38 3.96 -6.28
N ILE A 109 -10.26 4.34 -5.65
CA ILE A 109 -9.78 3.75 -4.39
C ILE A 109 -10.79 3.96 -3.27
N THR A 110 -11.27 5.19 -3.08
CA THR A 110 -12.30 5.51 -2.10
C THR A 110 -13.55 4.66 -2.32
N ASN A 111 -14.01 4.52 -3.57
CA ASN A 111 -15.17 3.67 -3.87
C ASN A 111 -14.89 2.19 -3.59
N PHE A 112 -13.69 1.70 -3.94
CA PHE A 112 -13.32 0.30 -3.75
C PHE A 112 -13.20 -0.09 -2.28
N TYR A 113 -12.78 0.85 -1.42
CA TYR A 113 -12.57 0.67 0.01
C TYR A 113 -13.62 1.37 0.87
N TYR A 114 -14.76 1.78 0.29
CA TYR A 114 -15.74 2.65 0.95
C TYR A 114 -16.21 2.13 2.33
N ASP A 115 -16.42 0.83 2.46
CA ASP A 115 -16.88 0.21 3.71
C ASP A 115 -15.74 -0.32 4.60
N LEU A 116 -14.48 -0.20 4.15
CA LEU A 116 -13.35 -0.73 4.92
C LEU A 116 -13.02 0.22 6.09
N GLN A 117 -13.17 -0.27 7.30
CA GLN A 117 -12.75 0.41 8.52
C GLN A 117 -11.90 -0.55 9.36
N ILE A 118 -10.59 -0.32 9.41
CA ILE A 118 -9.65 -1.20 10.12
C ILE A 118 -9.98 -1.24 11.62
N GLY A 119 -10.01 -2.44 12.20
CA GLY A 119 -10.31 -2.66 13.62
C GLY A 119 -11.79 -2.56 13.98
N LYS A 120 -12.67 -2.35 12.98
CA LYS A 120 -14.13 -2.38 13.11
C LYS A 120 -14.72 -3.46 12.22
N HIS A 121 -15.97 -3.83 12.52
CA HIS A 121 -16.74 -4.79 11.72
C HIS A 121 -15.96 -6.09 11.41
N GLY A 122 -15.15 -6.53 12.38
CA GLY A 122 -14.37 -7.75 12.29
C GLY A 122 -13.20 -7.72 11.30
N THR A 123 -12.75 -6.54 10.90
CA THR A 123 -11.50 -6.41 10.15
C THR A 123 -10.29 -6.46 11.07
N ALA A 124 -9.24 -7.14 10.62
CA ALA A 124 -7.99 -7.28 11.35
C ALA A 124 -6.80 -7.03 10.43
N VAL A 125 -5.75 -6.46 11.01
CA VAL A 125 -4.44 -6.35 10.38
C VAL A 125 -3.62 -7.58 10.77
N LYS A 126 -2.99 -8.22 9.79
CA LYS A 126 -1.93 -9.19 10.04
C LYS A 126 -0.62 -8.64 9.49
N VAL A 127 0.41 -8.71 10.31
CA VAL A 127 1.76 -8.28 9.94
C VAL A 127 2.67 -9.50 9.93
N ASP A 128 3.45 -9.64 8.86
CA ASP A 128 4.51 -10.62 8.71
C ASP A 128 5.76 -9.94 8.14
N GLY A 129 6.69 -9.58 9.03
CA GLY A 129 7.88 -8.80 8.68
C GLY A 129 7.52 -7.47 8.02
N ASP A 130 7.96 -7.31 6.77
CA ASP A 130 7.76 -6.10 5.96
C ASP A 130 6.49 -6.15 5.10
N PHE A 131 5.63 -7.13 5.35
CA PHE A 131 4.36 -7.29 4.67
C PHE A 131 3.20 -7.21 5.66
N ALA A 132 2.11 -6.58 5.25
CA ALA A 132 0.87 -6.57 6.01
C ALA A 132 -0.34 -6.77 5.10
N GLU A 133 -1.34 -7.47 5.63
CA GLU A 133 -2.64 -7.61 5.00
C GLU A 133 -3.75 -7.15 5.94
N VAL A 134 -4.74 -6.47 5.37
CA VAL A 134 -6.02 -6.20 6.03
C VAL A 134 -7.02 -7.22 5.53
N VAL A 135 -7.60 -7.98 6.47
CA VAL A 135 -8.59 -9.03 6.18
C VAL A 135 -9.87 -8.78 6.96
N ASN A 136 -11.01 -9.34 6.50
CA ASN A 136 -12.23 -9.42 7.30
C ASN A 136 -12.31 -10.73 8.12
N GLU A 137 -13.44 -10.94 8.81
CA GLU A 137 -13.75 -12.14 9.62
C GLU A 137 -13.63 -13.44 8.81
N ASP A 138 -14.00 -13.40 7.52
CA ASP A 138 -13.90 -14.53 6.59
C ASP A 138 -12.46 -14.75 6.07
N LYS A 139 -11.48 -13.98 6.57
CA LYS A 139 -10.09 -13.93 6.10
C LYS A 139 -9.98 -13.53 4.63
N MET A 140 -11.01 -12.90 4.06
CA MET A 140 -10.93 -12.33 2.73
C MET A 140 -10.09 -11.06 2.78
N LYS A 141 -9.19 -10.95 1.81
CA LYS A 141 -8.20 -9.89 1.72
C LYS A 141 -8.79 -8.62 1.12
N TYR A 142 -8.58 -7.51 1.81
CA TYR A 142 -8.99 -6.19 1.36
C TYR A 142 -7.80 -5.41 0.81
N LEU A 143 -6.70 -5.37 1.56
CA LEU A 143 -5.59 -4.48 1.32
C LEU A 143 -4.26 -5.18 1.60
N GLU A 144 -3.29 -4.90 0.77
CA GLU A 144 -1.86 -5.18 0.97
C GLU A 144 -1.14 -3.89 1.32
N MET A 145 -0.19 -4.01 2.23
CA MET A 145 0.75 -2.95 2.55
C MET A 145 2.15 -3.55 2.68
N HIS A 146 3.15 -2.78 2.25
CA HIS A 146 4.55 -3.18 2.29
C HIS A 146 5.34 -2.12 3.04
N LYS A 147 6.29 -2.55 3.86
CA LYS A 147 7.25 -1.65 4.50
C LYS A 147 8.41 -1.44 3.53
N GLU A 148 8.50 -0.24 2.96
CA GLU A 148 9.59 0.17 2.08
C GLU A 148 10.45 1.20 2.80
N ASP A 149 11.75 0.94 2.91
CA ASP A 149 12.71 1.85 3.55
C ASP A 149 12.28 2.24 4.99
N GLY A 150 11.67 1.29 5.71
CA GLY A 150 11.19 1.46 7.09
C GLY A 150 9.80 2.11 7.23
N VAL A 151 9.16 2.48 6.12
CA VAL A 151 7.85 3.17 6.11
C VAL A 151 6.81 2.28 5.44
N TRP A 152 5.65 2.10 6.09
CA TRP A 152 4.53 1.38 5.50
C TRP A 152 3.95 2.16 4.30
N LYS A 153 3.63 1.43 3.22
CA LYS A 153 3.06 1.95 1.97
C LYS A 153 1.93 1.06 1.50
N VAL A 154 0.94 1.67 0.85
CA VAL A 154 -0.25 1.00 0.35
C VAL A 154 0.00 0.41 -1.05
N ALA A 155 -0.19 -0.91 -1.19
CA ALA A 155 -0.11 -1.64 -2.45
C ALA A 155 -1.45 -1.55 -3.19
N ALA A 156 -1.91 -0.33 -3.48
CA ALA A 156 -3.29 -0.03 -3.87
C ALA A 156 -3.73 -0.68 -5.20
N ILE A 157 -2.81 -0.90 -6.15
CA ILE A 157 -3.12 -1.57 -7.42
C ILE A 157 -2.94 -3.08 -7.29
N GLU A 158 -1.85 -3.52 -6.66
CA GLU A 158 -1.54 -4.94 -6.40
C GLU A 158 -2.68 -5.62 -5.64
N SER A 159 -3.20 -4.93 -4.61
CA SER A 159 -4.36 -5.36 -3.81
C SER A 159 -5.62 -5.59 -4.64
N ARG A 160 -5.84 -4.84 -5.73
CA ARG A 160 -7.01 -5.01 -6.60
C ARG A 160 -6.98 -6.35 -7.34
N THR A 161 -5.79 -6.88 -7.62
CA THR A 161 -5.64 -8.18 -8.28
C THR A 161 -5.95 -9.36 -7.36
N THR A 162 -5.86 -9.15 -6.04
CA THR A 162 -6.14 -10.19 -5.03
C THR A 162 -7.63 -10.40 -4.74
N ARG A 163 -8.49 -9.43 -5.09
CA ARG A 163 -9.91 -9.43 -4.67
C ARG A 163 -10.85 -10.35 -5.45
N PHE A 164 -10.35 -11.12 -6.42
CA PHE A 164 -11.22 -11.96 -7.25
C PHE A 164 -10.67 -13.36 -7.53
N SER A 165 -10.29 -14.11 -6.48
CA SER A 165 -10.38 -15.56 -6.60
C SER A 165 -11.86 -16.02 -6.55
N LYS A 166 -12.57 -15.75 -7.65
CA LYS A 166 -13.69 -16.54 -8.21
C LYS A 166 -15.11 -16.53 -7.60
N ARG A 167 -15.47 -15.87 -6.49
CA ARG A 167 -16.88 -15.87 -6.03
C ARG A 167 -17.30 -14.53 -5.42
N HIS A 168 -18.55 -14.16 -5.66
CA HIS A 168 -19.31 -13.04 -5.06
C HIS A 168 -19.57 -11.79 -5.92
N PHE A 169 -19.73 -11.96 -7.24
CA PHE A 169 -21.00 -11.46 -7.81
C PHE A 169 -22.05 -12.49 -7.44
N GLY A 170 -23.14 -12.04 -6.81
CA GLY A 170 -24.20 -12.91 -6.31
C GLY A 170 -24.74 -13.84 -7.40
N SER A 171 -24.28 -15.10 -7.39
CA SER A 171 -25.16 -16.17 -7.83
C SER A 171 -26.24 -16.27 -6.75
N LYS A 172 -27.39 -15.66 -6.99
CA LYS A 172 -28.61 -16.14 -6.36
C LYS A 172 -28.71 -17.61 -6.74
N LYS A 173 -28.41 -18.49 -5.79
CA LYS A 173 -28.72 -19.91 -5.91
C LYS A 173 -30.24 -20.02 -5.80
N LYS A 174 -30.85 -20.47 -6.90
CA LYS A 174 -32.21 -20.99 -7.09
C LYS A 174 -33.37 -20.09 -6.67
#